data_AF-A0A3N5NDS6-F1
#
_entry.id   AF-A0A3N5NDS6-F1
#
_cell.length_a   1.000
_cell.length_b   1.000
_cell.length_c   1.000
_cell.angle_alpha   90.00
_cell.angle_beta   90.00
_cell.angle_gamma   90.00
#
_symmetry.space_group_name_H-M   'P 1'
#
loop_
_entity.id
_entity.type
_entity.pdbx_description
1 polymer ?
#
loop_
_entity_poly.entity_id
_entity_poly.type
_entity_poly.pdbx_seq_one_letter_code
_entity_poly.pdbx_strand_id
1 'polypeptide(L)'
;MRAIFLVLAFGLGTSAALAEVASTPMAQSRIGVLTADEALIAKKAEEDRSMADCERHWDAGTHMTRPVWRQTCRRVQERFRQLDLR
;
A
#
# COMPACT_ATOMS: atom_id res chain seq x y z
N MET A 1 -19.71 41.25 -11.01
CA MET A 1 -18.67 42.29 -10.89
C MET A 1 -17.62 41.77 -9.93
N ARG A 2 -16.37 41.69 -10.39
CA ARG A 2 -15.20 41.15 -9.68
C ARG A 2 -14.70 42.20 -8.70
N ALA A 3 -14.43 41.82 -7.45
CA ALA A 3 -13.61 42.61 -6.54
C ALA A 3 -12.50 41.70 -5.99
N ILE A 4 -11.32 41.88 -6.56
CA ILE A 4 -10.05 41.29 -6.14
C ILE A 4 -9.54 42.13 -4.97
N PHE A 5 -9.39 41.54 -3.79
CA PHE A 5 -8.62 42.13 -2.69
C PHE A 5 -7.37 41.29 -2.47
N LEU A 6 -6.29 41.70 -3.13
CA LEU A 6 -4.92 41.32 -2.80
C LEU A 6 -4.48 42.15 -1.59
N VAL A 7 -4.31 41.53 -0.42
CA VAL A 7 -3.45 42.07 0.62
C VAL A 7 -2.53 40.95 1.10
N LEU A 8 -1.29 41.05 0.62
CA LEU A 8 -0.11 40.39 1.16
C LEU A 8 0.11 40.88 2.60
N ALA A 9 0.05 39.98 3.57
CA ALA A 9 0.64 40.18 4.89
C ALA A 9 1.58 39.03 5.17
N PHE A 10 2.84 39.24 4.77
CA PHE A 10 3.99 38.43 5.10
C PHE A 10 4.27 38.59 6.60
N GLY A 11 3.63 37.77 7.42
CA GLY A 11 3.87 37.71 8.87
C GLY A 11 4.98 36.71 9.18
N LEU A 12 6.23 37.18 9.23
CA LEU A 12 7.33 36.49 9.91
C LEU A 12 7.04 36.51 11.42
N GLY A 13 6.40 35.45 11.92
CA GLY A 13 6.17 35.22 13.34
C GLY A 13 7.03 34.06 13.82
N THR A 14 8.22 34.36 14.34
CA THR A 14 9.03 33.44 15.14
C THR A 14 8.37 33.21 16.49
N SER A 15 8.03 31.97 16.80
CA SER A 15 7.85 31.52 18.18
C SER A 15 8.38 30.10 18.28
N ALA A 16 9.59 30.02 18.86
CA ALA A 16 10.18 28.78 19.31
C ALA A 16 9.37 28.26 20.50
N ALA A 17 8.58 27.21 20.28
CA ALA A 17 8.12 26.34 21.32
C ALA A 17 8.88 25.02 21.16
N LEU A 18 9.99 24.88 21.91
CA LEU A 18 10.63 23.59 22.13
C LEU A 18 9.73 22.80 23.09
N ALA A 19 8.66 22.23 22.56
CA ALA A 19 7.84 21.25 23.26
C ALA A 19 8.60 19.92 23.24
N GLU A 20 9.27 19.65 24.36
CA GLU A 20 9.36 18.35 25.02
C GLU A 20 9.34 17.14 24.07
N VAL A 21 10.53 16.66 23.72
CA VAL A 21 10.71 15.28 23.26
C VAL A 21 10.35 14.35 24.42
N ALA A 22 9.05 14.10 24.57
CA ALA A 22 8.55 12.99 25.34
C ALA A 22 9.09 11.72 24.67
N SER A 23 10.06 11.10 25.33
CA SER A 23 10.58 9.78 25.00
C SER A 23 9.44 8.77 25.00
N THR A 24 8.79 8.59 23.84
CA THR A 24 7.95 7.42 23.60
C THR A 24 8.83 6.18 23.83
N PRO A 25 8.42 5.25 24.69
CA PRO A 25 9.10 3.95 24.75
C PRO A 25 9.01 3.36 23.35
N MET A 26 10.18 3.06 22.77
CA MET A 26 10.27 2.34 21.52
C MET A 26 9.37 1.11 21.64
N ALA A 27 8.27 1.09 20.88
CA ALA A 27 7.56 -0.13 20.58
C ALA A 27 8.63 -1.07 20.00
N GLN A 28 9.01 -2.03 20.82
CA GLN A 28 10.09 -2.97 20.56
C GLN A 28 9.78 -3.62 19.22
N SER A 29 10.52 -3.21 18.19
CA SER A 29 10.51 -3.85 16.89
C SER A 29 10.94 -5.29 17.14
N ARG A 30 9.96 -6.18 17.28
CA ARG A 30 10.20 -7.61 17.18
C ARG A 30 10.52 -7.85 15.72
N ILE A 31 11.78 -7.59 15.35
CA ILE A 31 12.40 -8.27 14.22
C ILE A 31 12.53 -9.72 14.68
N GLY A 32 11.39 -10.42 14.70
CA GLY A 32 11.39 -11.86 14.75
C GLY A 32 12.12 -12.30 13.50
N VAL A 33 13.22 -13.01 13.67
CA VAL A 33 13.81 -13.79 12.59
C VAL A 33 12.73 -14.80 12.21
N LEU A 34 11.90 -14.44 11.23
CA LEU A 34 10.89 -15.34 10.68
C LEU A 34 11.65 -16.57 10.22
N THR A 35 11.23 -17.73 10.72
CA THR A 35 11.70 -18.98 10.15
C THR A 35 11.36 -19.00 8.66
N ALA A 36 12.15 -19.70 7.84
CA ALA A 36 11.89 -19.79 6.40
C ALA A 36 10.46 -20.29 6.10
N ASP A 37 9.93 -21.15 6.98
CA ASP A 37 8.56 -21.64 6.93
C ASP A 37 7.53 -20.53 7.19
N GLU A 38 7.71 -19.68 8.19
CA GLU A 38 6.80 -18.54 8.43
C GLU A 38 6.85 -17.52 7.29
N ALA A 39 8.04 -17.28 6.73
CA ALA A 39 8.19 -16.39 5.57
C ALA A 39 7.47 -16.94 4.32
N LEU A 40 7.55 -18.26 4.09
CA LEU A 40 6.85 -18.93 3.00
C LEU A 40 5.32 -18.86 3.18
N ILE A 41 4.83 -19.11 4.41
CA ILE A 41 3.41 -19.01 4.75
C ILE A 41 2.89 -17.58 4.53
N ALA A 42 3.65 -16.57 4.97
CA ALA A 42 3.30 -15.17 4.77
C ALA A 42 3.24 -14.79 3.28
N LYS A 43 4.21 -15.27 2.48
CA LYS A 43 4.22 -15.06 1.02
C LYS A 43 3.04 -15.72 0.34
N LYS A 44 2.75 -16.98 0.68
CA LYS A 44 1.59 -17.73 0.18
C LYS A 44 0.27 -17.00 0.50
N ALA A 45 0.12 -16.50 1.72
CA ALA A 45 -1.07 -15.77 2.15
C ALA A 45 -1.24 -14.45 1.39
N GLU A 46 -0.14 -13.77 1.07
CA GLU A 46 -0.17 -12.53 0.28
C GLU A 46 -0.54 -12.80 -1.19
N GLU A 47 -0.01 -13.86 -1.80
CA GLU A 47 -0.40 -14.30 -3.15
C GLU A 47 -1.90 -14.61 -3.21
N ASP A 48 -2.43 -15.33 -2.22
CA ASP A 48 -3.84 -15.68 -2.13
C ASP A 48 -4.74 -14.43 -1.99
N ARG A 49 -4.32 -13.43 -1.20
CA ARG A 49 -5.02 -12.14 -1.09
C ARG A 49 -5.03 -11.40 -2.42
N SER A 50 -3.87 -11.27 -3.05
CA SER A 50 -3.76 -10.62 -4.36
C SER A 50 -4.62 -11.33 -5.42
N MET A 51 -4.81 -12.66 -5.30
CA MET A 51 -5.62 -13.44 -6.25
C MET A 51 -7.09 -13.13 -6.01
N ALA A 52 -7.52 -13.15 -4.74
CA ALA A 52 -8.87 -12.79 -4.36
C ALA A 52 -9.21 -11.36 -4.79
N ASP A 53 -8.28 -10.42 -4.63
CA ASP A 53 -8.43 -9.03 -5.04
C ASP A 53 -8.62 -8.91 -6.55
N CYS A 54 -7.80 -9.61 -7.35
CA CYS A 54 -7.98 -9.65 -8.80
C CYS A 54 -9.33 -10.27 -9.21
N GLU A 55 -9.75 -11.34 -8.53
CA GLU A 55 -11.05 -11.98 -8.80
C GLU A 55 -12.25 -11.11 -8.44
N ARG A 56 -12.14 -10.21 -7.45
CA ARG A 56 -13.21 -9.26 -7.09
C ARG A 56 -13.45 -8.18 -8.13
N HIS A 57 -12.47 -7.87 -8.98
CA HIS A 57 -12.60 -6.89 -10.05
C HIS A 57 -13.23 -7.47 -11.32
N TRP A 58 -13.60 -8.75 -11.32
CA TRP A 58 -14.36 -9.30 -12.42
C TRP A 58 -15.78 -8.74 -12.44
N ASP A 59 -16.23 -8.32 -13.63
CA ASP A 59 -17.62 -8.01 -13.92
C ASP A 59 -18.05 -8.59 -15.28
N ALA A 60 -19.34 -8.49 -15.59
CA ALA A 60 -19.89 -8.96 -16.87
C ALA A 60 -19.44 -8.13 -18.09
N GLY A 61 -18.91 -6.93 -17.88
CA GLY A 61 -18.37 -6.02 -18.91
C GLY A 61 -16.94 -6.36 -19.35
N THR A 62 -16.23 -7.23 -18.64
CA THR A 62 -14.85 -7.65 -19.01
C THR A 62 -14.74 -8.51 -20.28
N HIS A 63 -15.85 -8.80 -20.97
CA HIS A 63 -15.92 -9.68 -22.16
C HIS A 63 -15.27 -11.07 -21.94
N MET A 64 -15.11 -11.48 -20.69
CA MET A 64 -14.52 -12.75 -20.28
C MET A 64 -15.44 -13.47 -19.33
N THR A 65 -15.51 -14.80 -19.47
CA THR A 65 -16.17 -15.62 -18.45
C THR A 65 -15.33 -15.58 -17.16
N ARG A 66 -15.99 -15.71 -16.01
CA ARG A 66 -15.32 -15.76 -14.70
C ARG A 66 -14.15 -16.77 -14.61
N PRO A 67 -14.22 -18.00 -15.18
CA PRO A 67 -13.06 -18.90 -15.20
C PRO A 67 -11.90 -18.38 -16.07
N VAL A 68 -12.19 -17.75 -17.21
CA VAL A 68 -11.16 -17.14 -18.06
C VAL A 68 -10.50 -15.96 -17.34
N TRP A 69 -11.29 -15.14 -16.64
CA TRP A 69 -10.77 -14.06 -15.80
C TRP A 69 -9.84 -14.57 -14.70
N ARG A 70 -10.24 -15.61 -13.98
CA ARG A 70 -9.39 -16.28 -12.97
C ARG A 70 -8.04 -16.71 -13.55
N GLN A 71 -8.04 -17.27 -14.77
CA GLN A 71 -6.80 -17.65 -15.44
C GLN A 71 -5.94 -16.44 -15.83
N THR A 72 -6.57 -15.33 -16.23
CA THR A 72 -5.86 -14.06 -16.47
C THR A 72 -5.23 -13.52 -15.19
N CYS A 73 -5.96 -13.53 -14.05
CA CYS A 73 -5.41 -13.14 -12.75
C CYS A 73 -4.15 -13.93 -12.40
N ARG A 74 -4.17 -15.26 -12.55
CA ARG A 74 -2.97 -16.11 -12.30
C ARG A 74 -1.79 -15.72 -13.18
N ARG A 75 -2.02 -15.45 -14.47
CA ARG A 75 -0.97 -15.05 -15.42
C ARG A 75 -0.34 -13.71 -15.05
N VAL A 76 -1.15 -12.74 -14.65
CA VAL A 76 -0.67 -11.40 -14.25
C VAL A 76 0.12 -11.48 -12.96
N GLN A 77 -0.38 -12.20 -11.96
CA GLN A 77 0.35 -12.41 -10.71
C GLN A 77 1.71 -13.08 -10.91
N GLU A 78 1.74 -14.14 -11.72
CA GLU A 78 2.99 -14.84 -12.04
C GLU A 78 3.99 -13.91 -12.73
N ARG A 79 3.51 -13.00 -13.58
CA ARG A 79 4.35 -11.98 -14.20
C ARG A 79 4.90 -10.99 -13.18
N PHE A 80 4.10 -10.53 -12.22
CA PHE A 80 4.61 -9.66 -11.15
C PHE A 80 5.65 -10.37 -10.28
N ARG A 81 5.40 -11.63 -9.92
CA ARG A 81 6.38 -12.46 -9.18
C ARG A 81 7.73 -12.56 -9.89
N GLN A 82 7.71 -12.69 -11.21
CA GLN A 82 8.94 -12.72 -12.03
C GLN A 82 9.66 -11.37 -12.10
N LEU A 83 8.93 -10.26 -11.99
CA LEU A 83 9.47 -8.90 -12.06
C LEU A 83 10.00 -8.40 -10.71
N ASP A 84 9.42 -8.84 -9.58
CA ASP A 84 9.86 -8.50 -8.21
C ASP A 84 11.18 -9.17 -7.80
N LEU A 85 11.78 -9.98 -8.68
CA LEU A 85 13.09 -10.63 -8.48
C LEU A 85 14.28 -9.77 -8.95
N ARG A 86 14.13 -8.44 -9.04
CA ARG A 86 15.18 -7.52 -9.50
C ARG A 86 15.43 -6.39 -8.52
#